data_AF-A0A4Q1B6P4-F1
#
_entry.id   AF-A0A4Q1B6P4-F1
#
_cell.length_a   1.000
_cell.length_b   1.000
_cell.length_c   1.000
_cell.angle_alpha   90.00
_cell.angle_beta   90.00
_cell.angle_gamma   90.00
#
_symmetry.space_group_name_H-M   'P 1'
#
loop_
_entity.id
_entity.type
_entity.pdbx_description
1 polymer ?
#
loop_
_entity_poly.entity_id
_entity_poly.type
_entity_poly.pdbx_seq_one_letter_code
_entity_poly.pdbx_strand_id
1 'polypeptide(L)'
;MDLGTRIRQRRKELNLTQAQLAHGICTQSQVSKIEKNEMVPLSNLLIKMAKKLKISIDELVGNPYEQTSYMINKNDIDQLLLLRQYQELADYLAVINYSKLTIEDRVYVAYLKLIITAALNGDNVLDQILKLYKEYEENISDALKVNMLNSIGNYYVDSDEDKALEYYEDARRLIYDNHLNAKLEFKVIYNYLRLLMKKDRLIEAHEMAQEAIELSYRHMDVLSLPEFIYVKNTALKHMDHQALINKEELTFAIHLARKQRKLEMIQLLSEI
;
A
#
# COMPACT_ATOMS: atom_id res chain seq x y z
N MET A 1 4.48 -2.84 -29.65
CA MET A 1 4.30 -3.83 -30.72
C MET A 1 2.96 -4.51 -30.52
N ASP A 2 2.10 -4.43 -31.53
CA ASP A 2 0.71 -4.88 -31.45
C ASP A 2 0.58 -6.40 -31.52
N LEU A 3 -0.54 -6.93 -31.04
CA LEU A 3 -0.84 -8.37 -30.98
C LEU A 3 -0.64 -9.07 -32.33
N GLY A 4 -1.20 -8.52 -33.41
CA GLY A 4 -1.09 -9.12 -34.75
C GLY A 4 0.35 -9.19 -35.25
N THR A 5 1.16 -8.17 -34.92
CA THR A 5 2.58 -8.13 -35.25
C THR A 5 3.38 -9.18 -34.48
N ARG A 6 3.12 -9.35 -33.18
CA ARG A 6 3.74 -10.39 -32.33
C ARG A 6 3.40 -11.79 -32.84
N ILE A 7 2.14 -12.05 -33.15
CA ILE A 7 1.68 -13.32 -33.77
C ILE A 7 2.46 -13.60 -35.06
N ARG A 8 2.54 -12.60 -35.95
CA ARG A 8 3.23 -12.74 -37.24
C ARG A 8 4.72 -13.01 -37.07
N GLN A 9 5.37 -12.30 -36.15
CA GLN A 9 6.78 -12.46 -35.86
C GLN A 9 7.04 -13.87 -35.32
N ARG A 10 6.33 -14.28 -34.26
CA ARG A 10 6.53 -15.59 -33.65
C ARG A 10 6.23 -16.74 -34.60
N ARG A 11 5.21 -16.60 -35.45
CA ARG A 11 4.90 -17.59 -36.50
C ARG A 11 6.07 -17.77 -37.46
N LYS A 12 6.70 -16.66 -37.88
CA LYS A 12 7.87 -16.68 -38.77
C LYS A 12 9.10 -17.27 -38.10
N GLU A 13 9.34 -16.98 -36.82
CA GLU A 13 10.44 -17.60 -36.04
C GLU A 13 10.31 -19.13 -36.00
N LEU A 14 9.07 -19.63 -35.93
CA LEU A 14 8.77 -21.06 -35.98
C LEU A 14 8.68 -21.64 -37.41
N ASN A 15 8.97 -20.85 -38.44
CA ASN A 15 8.86 -21.23 -39.86
C ASN A 15 7.48 -21.80 -40.26
N LEU A 16 6.41 -21.31 -39.63
CA LEU A 16 5.04 -21.74 -39.92
C LEU A 16 4.40 -20.86 -41.00
N THR A 17 3.64 -21.45 -41.90
CA THR A 17 2.71 -20.72 -42.79
C THR A 17 1.45 -20.30 -42.03
N GLN A 18 0.73 -19.29 -42.52
CA GLN A 18 -0.56 -18.89 -41.92
C GLN A 18 -1.56 -20.05 -41.93
N ALA A 19 -1.55 -20.90 -42.96
CA ALA A 19 -2.39 -22.09 -43.03
C ALA A 19 -2.03 -23.13 -41.94
N GLN A 20 -0.74 -23.33 -41.66
CA GLN A 20 -0.30 -24.22 -40.59
C GLN A 20 -0.66 -23.70 -39.19
N LEU A 21 -0.57 -22.39 -38.96
CA LEU A 21 -1.06 -21.78 -37.73
C LEU A 21 -2.58 -21.96 -37.60
N ALA A 22 -3.33 -21.70 -38.67
CA ALA A 22 -4.79 -21.80 -38.70
C ALA A 22 -5.33 -23.23 -38.49
N HIS A 23 -4.60 -24.26 -38.91
CA HIS A 23 -5.07 -25.64 -38.97
C HIS A 23 -5.74 -26.13 -37.66
N GLY A 24 -7.01 -26.52 -37.70
CA GLY A 24 -7.74 -27.01 -36.53
C GLY A 24 -8.12 -25.96 -35.48
N ILE A 25 -7.88 -24.67 -35.73
CA ILE A 25 -8.23 -23.59 -34.79
C ILE A 25 -9.03 -22.44 -35.42
N CYS A 26 -8.79 -22.09 -36.69
CA CYS A 26 -9.52 -21.07 -37.45
C CYS A 26 -9.20 -21.19 -38.95
N THR A 27 -9.65 -20.23 -39.77
CA THR A 27 -9.28 -20.16 -41.20
C THR A 27 -7.99 -19.38 -41.43
N GLN A 28 -7.27 -19.68 -42.52
CA GLN A 28 -6.06 -18.92 -42.90
C GLN A 28 -6.37 -17.43 -43.15
N SER A 29 -7.56 -17.11 -43.65
CA SER A 29 -8.04 -15.74 -43.82
C SER A 29 -8.17 -15.01 -42.48
N GLN A 30 -8.70 -15.66 -41.43
CA GLN A 30 -8.77 -15.09 -40.08
C GLN A 30 -7.38 -14.83 -39.51
N VAL A 31 -6.43 -15.76 -39.66
CA VAL A 31 -5.02 -15.52 -39.26
C VAL A 31 -4.44 -14.31 -39.99
N SER A 32 -4.70 -14.18 -41.30
CA SER A 32 -4.22 -13.03 -42.08
C SER A 32 -4.78 -11.70 -41.58
N LYS A 33 -6.09 -11.63 -41.29
CA LYS A 33 -6.73 -10.43 -40.73
C LYS A 33 -6.19 -10.10 -39.33
N ILE A 34 -5.99 -11.11 -38.49
CA ILE A 34 -5.41 -10.94 -37.15
C ILE A 34 -3.98 -10.40 -37.25
N GLU A 35 -3.14 -10.98 -38.12
CA GLU A 35 -1.75 -10.52 -38.33
C GLU A 35 -1.64 -9.09 -38.88
N LYS A 36 -2.69 -8.62 -39.57
CA LYS A 36 -2.82 -7.24 -40.06
C LYS A 36 -3.50 -6.29 -39.07
N ASN A 37 -3.87 -6.76 -37.87
CA ASN A 37 -4.67 -6.03 -36.88
C ASN A 37 -6.07 -5.60 -37.38
N GLU A 38 -6.59 -6.23 -38.44
CA GLU A 38 -7.94 -5.98 -38.99
C GLU A 38 -9.03 -6.77 -38.25
N MET A 39 -8.63 -7.73 -37.41
CA MET A 39 -9.53 -8.57 -36.64
C MET A 39 -8.92 -8.90 -35.27
N VAL A 40 -9.67 -8.60 -34.21
CA VAL A 40 -9.29 -9.00 -32.85
C VAL A 40 -9.82 -10.43 -32.60
N PRO A 41 -8.95 -11.40 -32.23
CA PRO A 41 -9.39 -12.75 -31.94
C PRO A 41 -10.13 -12.81 -30.60
N LEU A 42 -11.15 -13.67 -30.50
CA LEU A 42 -11.77 -14.02 -29.22
C LEU A 42 -10.77 -14.76 -28.32
N SER A 43 -10.96 -14.67 -27.01
CA SER A 43 -10.10 -15.29 -25.98
C SER A 43 -9.77 -16.76 -26.27
N ASN A 44 -10.78 -17.56 -26.64
CA ASN A 44 -10.61 -18.97 -26.98
C ASN A 44 -9.69 -19.19 -28.20
N LEU A 45 -9.76 -18.33 -29.21
CA LEU A 45 -8.89 -18.41 -30.39
C LEU A 45 -7.46 -18.00 -30.02
N LEU A 46 -7.31 -16.94 -29.22
CA LEU A 46 -6.03 -16.45 -28.73
C LEU A 46 -5.26 -17.51 -27.91
N ILE A 47 -5.95 -18.20 -26.99
CA ILE A 47 -5.39 -19.32 -26.21
C ILE A 47 -4.88 -20.43 -27.14
N LYS A 48 -5.66 -20.80 -28.15
CA LYS A 48 -5.30 -21.83 -29.13
C LYS A 48 -4.10 -21.42 -29.99
N MET A 49 -4.02 -20.15 -30.37
CA MET A 49 -2.88 -19.59 -31.11
C MET A 49 -1.62 -19.58 -30.25
N ALA A 50 -1.69 -19.13 -28.98
CA ALA A 50 -0.55 -19.14 -28.04
C ALA A 50 0.04 -20.55 -27.88
N LYS A 51 -0.82 -21.56 -27.68
CA LYS A 51 -0.39 -22.97 -27.62
C LYS A 51 0.36 -23.42 -28.87
N LYS A 52 -0.11 -23.07 -30.07
CA LYS A 52 0.57 -23.41 -31.33
C LYS A 52 1.88 -22.65 -31.53
N LEU A 53 1.94 -21.41 -31.06
CA LEU A 53 3.12 -20.55 -31.12
C LEU A 53 4.13 -20.85 -29.99
N LYS A 54 3.84 -21.84 -29.14
CA LYS A 54 4.71 -22.32 -28.05
C LYS A 54 5.17 -21.19 -27.14
N ILE A 55 4.26 -20.27 -26.82
CA ILE A 55 4.47 -19.15 -25.91
C ILE A 55 3.27 -19.00 -24.99
N SER A 56 3.45 -18.32 -23.85
CA SER A 56 2.32 -18.03 -22.96
C SER A 56 1.38 -17.00 -23.61
N ILE A 57 0.15 -16.92 -23.10
CA ILE A 57 -0.79 -15.89 -23.54
C ILE A 57 -0.24 -14.51 -23.16
N ASP A 58 0.39 -14.39 -21.99
CA ASP A 58 1.00 -13.15 -21.51
C ASP A 58 2.10 -12.67 -22.47
N GLU A 59 2.95 -13.58 -22.94
CA GLU A 59 4.00 -13.27 -23.92
C GLU A 59 3.40 -12.88 -25.29
N LEU A 60 2.33 -13.56 -25.71
CA LEU A 60 1.67 -13.34 -27.00
C LEU A 60 0.94 -12.01 -27.08
N VAL A 61 0.16 -11.69 -26.04
CA VAL A 61 -0.54 -10.40 -25.90
C VAL A 61 0.46 -9.26 -25.71
N GLY A 62 1.68 -9.63 -25.31
CA GLY A 62 2.63 -8.69 -24.78
C GLY A 62 2.26 -8.41 -23.35
N ASN A 63 3.16 -8.81 -22.47
CA ASN A 63 3.05 -8.48 -21.07
C ASN A 63 2.91 -6.96 -20.99
N PRO A 64 1.87 -6.39 -20.33
CA PRO A 64 1.88 -4.98 -19.94
C PRO A 64 3.16 -4.63 -19.15
N TYR A 65 3.83 -5.67 -18.62
CA TYR A 65 5.07 -5.60 -17.86
C TYR A 65 6.36 -5.66 -18.67
N GLU A 66 6.35 -5.81 -20.00
CA GLU A 66 7.57 -5.66 -20.81
C GLU A 66 7.66 -4.26 -21.42
N GLN A 67 7.79 -3.28 -20.53
CA GLN A 67 8.80 -2.21 -20.60
C GLN A 67 9.06 -1.75 -19.16
N THR A 68 10.16 -2.20 -18.56
CA THR A 68 10.79 -1.54 -17.43
C THR A 68 11.10 -0.09 -17.81
N SER A 69 10.21 0.82 -17.43
CA SER A 69 10.58 2.20 -17.14
C SER A 69 9.58 2.78 -16.14
N TYR A 70 9.97 2.78 -14.85
CA TYR A 70 9.43 3.65 -13.80
C TYR A 70 7.94 3.47 -13.42
N MET A 71 7.48 2.24 -13.18
CA MET A 71 6.25 2.03 -12.40
C MET A 71 6.57 2.16 -10.91
N ILE A 72 5.69 2.81 -10.15
CA ILE A 72 5.81 2.99 -8.70
C ILE A 72 5.80 1.61 -8.03
N ASN A 73 6.89 1.22 -7.39
CA ASN A 73 6.89 0.08 -6.50
C ASN A 73 6.46 0.51 -5.10
N LYS A 74 5.16 0.37 -4.80
CA LYS A 74 4.59 0.75 -3.49
C LYS A 74 5.25 0.00 -2.32
N ASN A 75 5.79 -1.22 -2.53
CA ASN A 75 6.48 -1.95 -1.48
C ASN A 75 7.84 -1.33 -1.14
N ASP A 76 8.61 -0.92 -2.15
CA ASP A 76 9.90 -0.25 -1.93
C ASP A 76 9.67 1.08 -1.19
N ILE A 77 8.63 1.83 -1.60
CA ILE A 77 8.25 3.07 -0.94
C ILE A 77 7.82 2.83 0.50
N ASP A 78 6.96 1.84 0.76
CA ASP A 78 6.55 1.47 2.12
C ASP A 78 7.75 1.11 2.98
N GLN A 79 8.76 0.43 2.42
CA GLN A 79 9.99 0.09 3.14
C GLN A 79 10.83 1.32 3.46
N LEU A 80 11.01 2.24 2.52
CA LEU A 80 11.72 3.50 2.75
C LEU A 80 11.02 4.37 3.78
N LEU A 81 9.68 4.45 3.74
CA LEU A 81 8.87 5.15 4.73
C LEU A 81 9.02 4.52 6.12
N LEU A 82 8.98 3.19 6.21
CA LEU A 82 9.18 2.45 7.47
C LEU A 82 10.56 2.71 8.08
N LEU A 83 11.59 2.76 7.24
CA LEU A 83 12.98 3.03 7.65
C LEU A 83 13.27 4.54 7.80
N ARG A 84 12.28 5.41 7.56
CA ARG A 84 12.41 6.88 7.60
C ARG A 84 13.53 7.40 6.67
N GLN A 85 13.77 6.69 5.57
CA GLN A 85 14.76 7.02 4.54
C GLN A 85 14.16 8.02 3.54
N TYR A 86 13.85 9.22 4.02
CA TYR A 86 13.15 10.25 3.25
C TYR A 86 14.00 10.82 2.11
N GLN A 87 15.33 10.88 2.28
CA GLN A 87 16.22 11.37 1.23
C GLN A 87 16.29 10.37 0.06
N GLU A 88 16.45 9.09 0.36
CA GLU A 88 16.47 8.02 -0.64
C GLU A 88 15.13 7.90 -1.36
N LEU A 89 14.02 8.12 -0.63
CA LEU A 89 12.70 8.20 -1.24
C LEU A 89 12.58 9.41 -2.17
N ALA A 90 13.13 10.58 -1.80
CA ALA A 90 13.16 11.76 -2.67
C ALA A 90 13.91 11.47 -3.98
N ASP A 91 15.08 10.85 -3.90
CA ASP A 91 15.90 10.47 -5.04
C ASP A 91 15.19 9.44 -5.93
N TYR A 92 14.51 8.46 -5.31
CA TYR A 92 13.67 7.48 -6.02
C TYR A 92 12.53 8.15 -6.79
N LEU A 93 11.83 9.11 -6.19
CA LEU A 93 10.73 9.83 -6.84
C LEU A 93 11.21 10.79 -7.94
N ALA A 94 12.45 11.27 -7.89
CA ALA A 94 13.02 12.21 -8.85
C ALA A 94 13.23 11.59 -10.24
N VAL A 95 13.48 10.28 -10.30
CA VAL A 95 13.70 9.55 -11.56
C VAL A 95 12.42 8.99 -12.19
N ILE A 96 11.26 9.15 -11.52
CA ILE A 96 9.98 8.64 -12.02
C ILE A 96 9.52 9.40 -13.25
N ASN A 97 9.15 8.67 -14.30
CA ASN A 97 8.56 9.25 -15.50
C ASN A 97 7.06 9.51 -15.33
N TYR A 98 6.71 10.75 -14.97
CA TYR A 98 5.33 11.22 -14.78
C TYR A 98 4.39 10.98 -15.96
N SER A 99 4.91 11.01 -17.19
CA SER A 99 4.10 10.83 -18.40
C SER A 99 3.48 9.43 -18.52
N LYS A 100 4.02 8.46 -17.77
CA LYS A 100 3.57 7.06 -17.77
C LYS A 100 2.70 6.69 -16.56
N LEU A 101 2.50 7.61 -15.62
CA LEU A 101 1.74 7.34 -14.40
C LEU A 101 0.23 7.37 -14.65
N THR A 102 -0.52 6.58 -13.89
CA THR A 102 -1.97 6.73 -13.78
C THR A 102 -2.32 8.03 -13.05
N ILE A 103 -3.61 8.42 -13.05
CA ILE A 103 -4.05 9.57 -12.25
C ILE A 103 -3.76 9.32 -10.76
N GLU A 104 -4.15 8.15 -10.24
CA GLU A 104 -3.89 7.77 -8.85
C GLU A 104 -2.40 7.80 -8.52
N ASP A 105 -1.54 7.26 -9.38
CA ASP A 105 -0.09 7.25 -9.15
C ASP A 105 0.49 8.66 -9.11
N ARG A 106 -0.01 9.60 -9.94
CA ARG A 106 0.40 11.00 -9.85
C ARG A 106 -0.01 11.63 -8.53
N VAL A 107 -1.23 11.36 -8.06
CA VAL A 107 -1.71 11.86 -6.76
C VAL A 107 -0.89 11.26 -5.63
N TYR A 108 -0.60 9.96 -5.69
CA TYR A 108 0.24 9.29 -4.69
C TYR A 108 1.64 9.89 -4.63
N VAL A 109 2.29 10.14 -5.77
CA VAL A 109 3.63 10.78 -5.80
C VAL A 109 3.57 12.22 -5.31
N ALA A 110 2.54 12.98 -5.68
CA ALA A 110 2.35 14.34 -5.18
C ALA A 110 2.18 14.35 -3.65
N TYR A 111 1.37 13.44 -3.12
CA TYR A 111 1.20 13.23 -1.69
C TYR A 111 2.53 12.85 -0.99
N LEU A 112 3.28 11.89 -1.53
CA LEU A 112 4.58 11.49 -0.97
C LEU A 112 5.58 12.65 -0.96
N LYS A 113 5.60 13.49 -2.00
CA LYS A 113 6.44 14.69 -2.03
C LYS A 113 6.12 15.64 -0.88
N LEU A 114 4.83 15.84 -0.56
CA LEU A 114 4.44 16.65 0.60
C LEU A 114 4.94 16.03 1.91
N ILE A 115 4.82 14.72 2.08
CA ILE A 115 5.32 14.01 3.27
C ILE A 115 6.85 14.16 3.40
N ILE A 116 7.59 14.02 2.29
CA ILE A 116 9.05 14.18 2.26
C ILE A 116 9.45 15.61 2.60
N THR A 117 8.80 16.61 2.00
CA THR A 117 9.05 18.03 2.30
C THR A 117 8.86 18.32 3.78
N ALA A 118 7.77 17.86 4.37
CA ALA A 118 7.53 18.03 5.80
C ALA A 118 8.60 17.33 6.65
N ALA A 119 9.00 16.12 6.29
CA ALA A 119 9.99 15.35 7.04
C ALA A 119 11.42 15.92 6.96
N LEU A 120 11.81 16.50 5.82
CA LEU A 120 13.16 17.03 5.60
C LEU A 120 13.31 18.50 6.03
N ASN A 121 12.27 19.32 5.84
CA ASN A 121 12.33 20.77 6.07
C ASN A 121 11.60 21.22 7.34
N GLY A 122 10.74 20.37 7.91
CA GLY A 122 9.84 20.76 9.01
C GLY A 122 8.65 21.60 8.55
N ASP A 123 8.35 21.64 7.26
CA ASP A 123 7.24 22.42 6.69
C ASP A 123 5.89 21.82 7.10
N ASN A 124 4.94 22.66 7.51
CA ASN A 124 3.55 22.25 7.64
C ASN A 124 2.90 22.20 6.25
N VAL A 125 2.51 21.00 5.82
CA VAL A 125 1.93 20.73 4.49
C VAL A 125 0.44 20.39 4.53
N LEU A 126 -0.24 20.64 5.67
CA LEU A 126 -1.63 20.26 5.90
C LEU A 126 -2.58 20.81 4.82
N ASP A 127 -2.50 22.12 4.52
CA ASP A 127 -3.36 22.77 3.52
C ASP A 127 -3.17 22.16 2.13
N GLN A 128 -1.94 21.81 1.77
CA GLN A 128 -1.61 21.17 0.49
C GLN A 128 -2.18 19.76 0.42
N ILE A 129 -2.09 18.98 1.51
CA ILE A 129 -2.67 17.63 1.58
C ILE A 129 -4.21 17.70 1.50
N LEU A 130 -4.85 18.61 2.24
CA LEU A 130 -6.30 18.80 2.21
C LEU A 130 -6.79 19.20 0.81
N LYS A 131 -6.09 20.13 0.17
CA LYS A 131 -6.39 20.53 -1.21
C LYS A 131 -6.27 19.35 -2.17
N LEU A 132 -5.18 18.59 -2.08
CA LEU A 132 -4.93 17.43 -2.92
C LEU A 132 -6.00 16.34 -2.70
N TYR A 133 -6.38 16.08 -1.45
CA TYR A 133 -7.42 15.12 -1.10
C TYR A 133 -8.75 15.53 -1.74
N LYS A 134 -9.20 16.76 -1.50
CA LYS A 134 -10.48 17.27 -2.01
C LYS A 134 -10.56 17.30 -3.54
N GLU A 135 -9.45 17.59 -4.21
CA GLU A 135 -9.40 17.64 -5.69
C GLU A 135 -9.52 16.25 -6.33
N TYR A 136 -9.03 15.19 -5.67
CA TYR A 136 -8.90 13.86 -6.25
C TYR A 136 -9.65 12.76 -5.52
N GLU A 137 -10.45 13.07 -4.50
CA GLU A 137 -11.16 12.09 -3.67
C GLU A 137 -11.93 11.06 -4.51
N GLU A 138 -12.66 11.49 -5.53
CA GLU A 138 -13.41 10.60 -6.43
C GLU A 138 -12.52 9.76 -7.39
N ASN A 139 -11.25 10.15 -7.52
CA ASN A 139 -10.30 9.61 -8.51
C ASN A 139 -9.20 8.73 -7.91
N ILE A 140 -9.21 8.51 -6.59
CA ILE A 140 -8.21 7.72 -5.88
C ILE A 140 -8.83 6.55 -5.14
N SER A 141 -8.05 5.48 -4.99
CA SER A 141 -8.44 4.31 -4.20
C SER A 141 -8.69 4.65 -2.74
N ASP A 142 -9.60 3.91 -2.10
CA ASP A 142 -9.88 4.08 -0.67
C ASP A 142 -8.63 3.84 0.20
N ALA A 143 -7.73 2.95 -0.24
CA ALA A 143 -6.43 2.78 0.40
C ALA A 143 -5.59 4.07 0.41
N LEU A 144 -5.59 4.84 -0.68
CA LEU A 144 -4.88 6.12 -0.71
C LEU A 144 -5.61 7.17 0.14
N LYS A 145 -6.94 7.22 0.10
CA LYS A 145 -7.74 8.08 0.97
C LYS A 145 -7.41 7.85 2.44
N VAL A 146 -7.40 6.61 2.90
CA VAL A 146 -7.05 6.23 4.28
C VAL A 146 -5.66 6.75 4.66
N ASN A 147 -4.66 6.59 3.79
CA ASN A 147 -3.31 7.09 4.08
C ASN A 147 -3.28 8.62 4.20
N MET A 148 -4.04 9.33 3.34
CA MET A 148 -4.13 10.79 3.39
C MET A 148 -4.88 11.26 4.65
N LEU A 149 -6.04 10.67 4.97
CA LEU A 149 -6.82 10.95 6.18
C LEU A 149 -5.98 10.73 7.45
N ASN A 150 -5.26 9.62 7.52
CA ASN A 150 -4.33 9.34 8.62
C ASN A 150 -3.25 10.43 8.76
N SER A 151 -2.68 10.90 7.65
CA SER A 151 -1.69 11.99 7.69
C SER A 151 -2.32 13.32 8.06
N ILE A 152 -3.51 13.65 7.56
CA ILE A 152 -4.26 14.85 7.93
C ILE A 152 -4.53 14.84 9.45
N GLY A 153 -5.00 13.72 10.00
CA GLY A 153 -5.19 13.55 11.43
C GLY A 153 -3.91 13.82 12.23
N ASN A 154 -2.78 13.30 11.76
CA ASN A 154 -1.47 13.53 12.40
C ASN A 154 -1.08 15.02 12.48
N TYR A 155 -1.42 15.83 11.47
CA TYR A 155 -1.15 17.28 11.49
C TYR A 155 -2.09 18.05 12.44
N TYR A 156 -3.28 17.50 12.72
CA TYR A 156 -4.23 18.11 13.64
C TYR A 156 -3.96 17.77 15.12
N VAL A 157 -3.18 16.73 15.44
CA VAL A 157 -2.88 16.27 16.82
C VAL A 157 -2.44 17.37 17.80
N ASP A 158 -1.73 18.39 17.30
CA ASP A 158 -1.24 19.51 18.12
C ASP A 158 -2.15 20.75 18.08
N SER A 159 -2.98 20.91 17.04
CA SER A 159 -3.73 22.13 16.78
C SER A 159 -5.24 22.01 17.02
N ASP A 160 -5.83 20.86 16.71
CA ASP A 160 -7.27 20.61 16.79
C ASP A 160 -7.52 19.11 16.98
N GLU A 161 -7.70 18.70 18.22
CA GLU A 161 -7.75 17.29 18.60
C GLU A 161 -9.02 16.59 18.12
N ASP A 162 -10.15 17.30 18.16
CA ASP A 162 -11.43 16.78 17.72
C ASP A 162 -11.37 16.48 16.22
N LYS A 163 -10.77 17.37 15.42
CA LYS A 163 -10.51 17.07 14.01
C LYS A 163 -9.57 15.88 13.82
N ALA A 164 -8.52 15.77 14.62
CA ALA A 164 -7.61 14.64 14.51
C ALA A 164 -8.35 13.31 14.72
N LEU A 165 -9.24 13.26 15.72
CA LEU A 165 -10.11 12.10 15.99
C LEU A 165 -11.07 11.82 14.84
N GLU A 166 -11.78 12.84 14.35
CA GLU A 166 -12.70 12.72 13.21
C GLU A 166 -12.00 12.09 11.99
N TYR A 167 -10.80 12.56 11.64
CA TYR A 167 -10.05 12.01 10.51
C TYR A 167 -9.60 10.55 10.73
N TYR A 168 -9.23 10.18 11.96
CA TYR A 168 -8.90 8.78 12.25
C TYR A 168 -10.15 7.89 12.22
N GLU A 169 -11.29 8.37 12.69
CA GLU A 169 -12.56 7.65 12.65
C GLU A 169 -13.07 7.47 11.23
N ASP A 170 -12.99 8.51 10.39
CA ASP A 170 -13.34 8.43 8.97
C ASP A 170 -12.43 7.44 8.23
N ALA A 171 -11.12 7.44 8.54
CA ALA A 171 -10.20 6.46 7.99
C ALA A 171 -10.56 5.02 8.41
N ARG A 172 -10.90 4.79 9.69
CA ARG A 172 -11.33 3.46 10.19
C ARG A 172 -12.66 3.03 9.59
N ARG A 173 -13.62 3.93 9.45
CA ARG A 173 -14.92 3.66 8.81
C ARG A 173 -14.71 3.23 7.36
N LEU A 174 -13.87 3.96 6.63
CA LEU A 174 -13.55 3.64 5.24
C LEU A 174 -12.85 2.28 5.09
N ILE A 175 -11.97 1.90 6.04
CA ILE A 175 -11.36 0.57 6.10
C ILE A 175 -12.42 -0.52 6.30
N TYR A 176 -13.30 -0.34 7.28
CA TYR A 176 -14.32 -1.32 7.64
C TYR A 176 -15.32 -1.54 6.50
N ASP A 177 -15.88 -0.46 5.96
CA ASP A 177 -16.92 -0.50 4.92
C ASP A 177 -16.43 -1.13 3.62
N ASN A 178 -15.14 -0.97 3.30
CA ASN A 178 -14.54 -1.47 2.06
C ASN A 178 -13.64 -2.69 2.26
N HIS A 179 -13.62 -3.28 3.46
CA HIS A 179 -12.81 -4.46 3.81
C HIS A 179 -11.33 -4.31 3.41
N LEU A 180 -10.75 -3.15 3.70
CA LEU A 180 -9.37 -2.85 3.31
C LEU A 180 -8.35 -3.65 4.15
N ASN A 181 -7.11 -3.66 3.68
CA ASN A 181 -6.02 -4.41 4.31
C ASN A 181 -5.76 -3.91 5.76
N ALA A 182 -5.67 -4.84 6.72
CA ALA A 182 -5.36 -4.59 8.12
C ALA A 182 -4.08 -3.77 8.35
N LYS A 183 -3.09 -3.83 7.44
CA LYS A 183 -1.89 -2.97 7.49
C LYS A 183 -2.23 -1.48 7.52
N LEU A 184 -3.29 -1.06 6.82
CA LEU A 184 -3.77 0.31 6.87
C LEU A 184 -4.41 0.62 8.22
N GLU A 185 -5.18 -0.31 8.75
CA GLU A 185 -5.82 -0.18 10.07
C GLU A 185 -4.79 -0.05 11.19
N PHE A 186 -3.73 -0.85 11.19
CA PHE A 186 -2.65 -0.74 12.18
C PHE A 186 -1.96 0.63 12.15
N LYS A 187 -1.79 1.24 10.96
CA LYS A 187 -1.22 2.59 10.84
C LYS A 187 -2.13 3.64 11.47
N VAL A 188 -3.44 3.55 11.22
CA VAL A 188 -4.44 4.49 11.78
C VAL A 188 -4.55 4.31 13.29
N ILE A 189 -4.72 3.07 13.76
CA ILE A 189 -4.82 2.74 15.19
C ILE A 189 -3.58 3.23 15.94
N TYR A 190 -2.37 3.03 15.40
CA TYR A 190 -1.16 3.50 16.04
C TYR A 190 -1.18 5.01 16.31
N ASN A 191 -1.60 5.82 15.33
CA ASN A 191 -1.67 7.28 15.49
C ASN A 191 -2.83 7.71 16.39
N TYR A 192 -3.97 7.02 16.30
CA TYR A 192 -5.11 7.22 17.20
C TYR A 192 -4.69 6.96 18.65
N LEU A 193 -4.08 5.82 18.95
CA LEU A 193 -3.60 5.47 20.29
C LEU A 193 -2.62 6.52 20.84
N ARG A 194 -1.71 7.04 20.02
CA ARG A 194 -0.80 8.13 20.43
C ARG A 194 -1.55 9.40 20.82
N LEU A 195 -2.60 9.75 20.08
CA LEU A 195 -3.47 10.88 20.44
C LEU A 195 -4.19 10.62 21.77
N LEU A 196 -4.82 9.45 21.94
CA LEU A 196 -5.52 9.09 23.18
C LEU A 196 -4.58 9.15 24.40
N MET A 197 -3.38 8.59 24.28
CA MET A 197 -2.36 8.64 25.34
C MET A 197 -1.92 10.07 25.65
N LYS A 198 -1.72 10.91 24.63
CA LYS A 198 -1.36 12.33 24.80
C LYS A 198 -2.46 13.11 25.54
N LYS A 199 -3.72 12.68 25.43
CA LYS A 199 -4.89 13.33 26.02
C LYS A 199 -5.41 12.67 27.28
N ASP A 200 -4.63 11.74 27.84
CA ASP A 200 -4.97 11.03 29.07
C ASP A 200 -6.35 10.32 28.98
N ARG A 201 -6.77 9.95 27.76
CA ARG A 201 -7.96 9.12 27.50
C ARG A 201 -7.60 7.66 27.69
N LEU A 202 -7.16 7.32 28.90
CA LEU A 202 -6.45 6.07 29.22
C LEU A 202 -7.32 4.82 29.04
N ILE A 203 -8.61 4.90 29.40
CA ILE A 203 -9.55 3.77 29.25
C ILE A 203 -9.70 3.42 27.77
N GLU A 204 -9.98 4.42 26.93
CA GLU A 204 -10.15 4.24 25.50
C GLU A 204 -8.86 3.79 24.82
N ALA A 205 -7.71 4.33 25.24
CA ALA A 205 -6.40 3.87 24.76
C ALA A 205 -6.17 2.40 25.11
N HIS A 206 -6.52 1.98 26.33
CA HIS A 206 -6.37 0.61 26.79
C HIS A 206 -7.26 -0.36 25.99
N GLU A 207 -8.55 -0.05 25.85
CA GLU A 207 -9.52 -0.87 25.13
C GLU A 207 -9.16 -0.97 23.64
N MET A 208 -8.86 0.15 22.98
CA MET A 208 -8.46 0.16 21.57
C MET A 208 -7.14 -0.60 21.35
N ALA A 209 -6.19 -0.51 22.29
CA ALA A 209 -4.95 -1.27 22.18
C ALA A 209 -5.18 -2.78 22.34
N GLN A 210 -6.13 -3.21 23.17
CA GLN A 210 -6.55 -4.62 23.25
C GLN A 210 -7.14 -5.10 21.93
N GLU A 211 -8.06 -4.34 21.35
CA GLU A 211 -8.63 -4.65 20.03
C GLU A 211 -7.55 -4.76 18.95
N ALA A 212 -6.57 -3.85 18.96
CA ALA A 212 -5.46 -3.83 18.03
C ALA A 212 -4.57 -5.08 18.14
N ILE A 213 -4.32 -5.55 19.37
CA ILE A 213 -3.55 -6.77 19.63
C ILE A 213 -4.29 -8.00 19.07
N GLU A 214 -5.59 -8.11 19.30
CA GLU A 214 -6.41 -9.21 18.76
C GLU A 214 -6.45 -9.18 17.23
N LEU A 215 -6.55 -7.98 16.64
CA LEU A 215 -6.47 -7.79 15.20
C LEU A 215 -5.12 -8.24 14.64
N SER A 216 -4.01 -7.89 15.30
CA SER A 216 -2.66 -8.34 14.93
C SER A 216 -2.55 -9.87 14.89
N TYR A 217 -3.10 -10.57 15.89
CA TYR A 217 -3.09 -12.03 15.90
C TYR A 217 -3.96 -12.64 14.80
N ARG A 218 -5.16 -12.09 14.58
CA ARG A 218 -6.09 -12.57 13.54
C ARG A 218 -5.47 -12.47 12.14
N HIS A 219 -4.73 -11.40 11.87
CA HIS A 219 -4.11 -11.16 10.57
C HIS A 219 -2.68 -11.69 10.45
N MET A 220 -2.13 -12.28 11.52
CA MET A 220 -0.73 -12.72 11.58
C MET A 220 0.27 -11.59 11.23
N ASP A 221 -0.09 -10.34 11.50
CA ASP A 221 0.76 -9.17 11.32
C ASP A 221 1.11 -8.61 12.70
N VAL A 222 2.35 -8.84 13.08
CA VAL A 222 2.89 -8.45 14.39
C VAL A 222 3.81 -7.24 14.29
N LEU A 223 3.82 -6.52 13.15
CA LEU A 223 4.73 -5.41 12.93
C LEU A 223 4.53 -4.34 13.99
N SER A 224 3.30 -3.91 14.28
CA SER A 224 2.99 -2.88 15.28
C SER A 224 2.61 -3.42 16.66
N LEU A 225 2.74 -4.74 16.87
CA LEU A 225 2.31 -5.39 18.10
C LEU A 225 3.05 -4.88 19.35
N PRO A 226 4.37 -4.62 19.33
CA PRO A 226 5.06 -4.04 20.48
C PRO A 226 4.49 -2.68 20.91
N GLU A 227 4.13 -1.83 19.95
CA GLU A 227 3.52 -0.52 20.19
C GLU A 227 2.15 -0.65 20.87
N PHE A 228 1.32 -1.58 20.42
CA PHE A 228 -0.01 -1.79 21.00
C PHE A 228 0.09 -2.34 22.43
N ILE A 229 1.01 -3.30 22.67
CA ILE A 229 1.28 -3.82 24.02
C ILE A 229 1.83 -2.71 24.92
N TYR A 230 2.71 -1.85 24.41
CA TYR A 230 3.22 -0.70 25.14
C TYR A 230 2.10 0.23 25.58
N VAL A 231 1.23 0.66 24.66
CA VAL A 231 0.11 1.56 24.97
C VAL A 231 -0.84 0.93 25.98
N LYS A 232 -1.24 -0.33 25.76
CA LYS A 232 -2.16 -1.05 26.65
C LYS A 232 -1.67 -1.04 28.10
N ASN A 233 -0.40 -1.36 28.31
CA ASN A 233 0.16 -1.51 29.66
C ASN A 233 0.56 -0.15 30.26
N THR A 234 0.98 0.82 29.45
CA THR A 234 1.24 2.19 29.92
C THR A 234 -0.06 2.85 30.41
N ALA A 235 -1.17 2.64 29.71
CA ALA A 235 -2.48 3.12 30.17
C ALA A 235 -2.86 2.54 31.55
N LEU A 236 -2.67 1.24 31.77
CA LEU A 236 -2.89 0.62 33.09
C LEU A 236 -2.00 1.22 34.17
N LYS A 237 -0.74 1.49 33.85
CA LYS A 237 0.20 2.11 34.79
C LYS A 237 -0.23 3.51 35.18
N HIS A 238 -0.71 4.32 34.23
CA HIS A 238 -1.20 5.67 34.49
C HIS A 238 -2.54 5.68 35.27
N MET A 239 -3.37 4.64 35.12
CA MET A 239 -4.60 4.46 35.89
C MET A 239 -4.38 3.81 37.29
N ASP A 240 -3.14 3.65 37.75
CA ASP A 240 -2.80 2.94 38.99
C ASP A 240 -3.37 1.50 39.07
N HIS A 241 -3.34 0.81 37.92
CA HIS A 241 -3.81 -0.57 37.75
C HIS A 241 -2.67 -1.53 37.39
N GLN A 242 -1.48 -1.32 37.96
CA GLN A 242 -0.28 -2.12 37.62
C GLN A 242 -0.46 -3.63 37.92
N ALA A 243 -1.40 -3.99 38.81
CA ALA A 243 -1.73 -5.39 39.09
C ALA A 243 -2.32 -6.14 37.87
N LEU A 244 -2.88 -5.43 36.89
CA LEU A 244 -3.45 -6.00 35.67
C LEU A 244 -2.43 -6.15 34.53
N ILE A 245 -1.19 -5.69 34.73
CA ILE A 245 -0.13 -5.75 33.72
C ILE A 245 0.33 -7.21 33.52
N ASN A 246 0.25 -7.69 32.28
CA ASN A 246 0.73 -9.02 31.93
C ASN A 246 2.24 -9.00 31.64
N LYS A 247 3.04 -9.52 32.58
CA LYS A 247 4.51 -9.54 32.48
C LYS A 247 5.03 -10.45 31.36
N GLU A 248 4.33 -11.53 31.04
CA GLU A 248 4.73 -12.43 29.94
C GLU A 248 4.55 -11.74 28.59
N GLU A 249 3.43 -11.02 28.44
CA GLU A 249 3.16 -10.22 27.25
C GLU A 249 4.19 -9.10 27.06
N LEU A 250 4.56 -8.38 28.13
CA LEU A 250 5.62 -7.37 28.06
C LEU A 250 6.97 -7.99 27.67
N THR A 251 7.32 -9.15 28.25
CA THR A 251 8.56 -9.86 27.92
C THR A 251 8.59 -10.26 26.44
N PHE A 252 7.46 -10.76 25.93
CA PHE A 252 7.29 -11.07 24.52
C PHE A 252 7.43 -9.82 23.64
N ALA A 253 6.78 -8.71 23.98
CA ALA A 253 6.87 -7.45 23.24
C ALA A 253 8.31 -6.92 23.17
N ILE A 254 9.06 -6.97 24.27
CA ILE A 254 10.48 -6.58 24.30
C ILE A 254 11.31 -7.47 23.38
N HIS A 255 11.08 -8.79 23.41
CA HIS A 255 11.77 -9.72 22.52
C HIS A 255 11.46 -9.43 21.05
N LEU A 256 10.18 -9.22 20.73
CA LEU A 256 9.73 -8.92 19.39
C LEU A 256 10.31 -7.59 18.89
N ALA A 257 10.28 -6.54 19.71
CA ALA A 257 10.86 -5.23 19.40
C ALA A 257 12.37 -5.34 19.10
N ARG A 258 13.12 -6.20 19.82
CA ARG A 258 14.53 -6.51 19.51
C ARG A 258 14.68 -7.14 18.12
N LYS A 259 13.86 -8.12 17.78
CA LYS A 259 13.89 -8.76 16.45
C LYS A 259 13.53 -7.79 15.33
N GLN A 260 12.64 -6.85 15.61
CA GLN A 260 12.24 -5.78 14.69
C GLN A 260 13.19 -4.57 14.68
N ARG A 261 14.24 -4.57 15.52
CA ARG A 261 15.23 -3.49 15.65
C ARG A 261 14.63 -2.14 16.09
N LYS A 262 13.60 -2.16 16.92
CA LYS A 262 12.92 -0.96 17.44
C LYS A 262 13.53 -0.53 18.77
N LEU A 263 14.68 0.16 18.73
CA LEU A 263 15.45 0.51 19.92
C LEU A 263 14.68 1.36 20.94
N GLU A 264 13.96 2.38 20.47
CA GLU A 264 13.13 3.23 21.33
C GLU A 264 12.03 2.43 22.03
N MET A 265 11.35 1.54 21.29
CA MET A 265 10.30 0.70 21.85
C MET A 265 10.81 -0.27 22.91
N ILE A 266 12.03 -0.79 22.76
CA ILE A 266 12.66 -1.65 23.78
C ILE A 266 12.85 -0.87 25.09
N GLN A 267 13.31 0.39 24.99
CA GLN A 267 13.50 1.24 26.16
C GLN A 267 12.15 1.49 26.84
N LEU A 268 11.17 1.98 26.08
CA LEU A 268 9.83 2.31 26.56
C LEU A 268 9.14 1.12 27.26
N LEU A 269 9.20 -0.07 26.66
CA LEU A 269 8.63 -1.29 27.26
C LEU A 269 9.37 -1.74 28.53
N SER A 270 10.66 -1.43 28.66
CA SER A 270 11.45 -1.82 29.84
C SER A 270 11.19 -0.91 31.04
N GLU A 271 10.55 0.24 30.83
CA GLU A 271 10.20 1.22 31.86
C GLU A 271 8.82 0.99 32.48
N ILE A 272 8.00 0.06 31.94
CA ILE A 272 6.66 -0.28 32.45
C ILE A 272 6.80 -1.11 33.72
#